data_AF-A0A9Q0UQT5-F1
#
_entry.id   AF-A0A9Q0UQT5-F1
#
_cell.length_a   1.000
_cell.length_b   1.000
_cell.length_c   1.000
_cell.angle_alpha   90.00
_cell.angle_beta   90.00
_cell.angle_gamma   90.00
#
_symmetry.space_group_name_H-M   'P 1'
#
loop_
_entity.id
_entity.type
_entity.pdbx_description
1 polymer ?
#
loop_
_entity_poly.entity_id
_entity_poly.type
_entity_poly.pdbx_seq_one_letter_code
_entity_poly.pdbx_strand_id
1 'polypeptide(L)'
;MPETMVSSAGGLLAMLNESHPLLKQHALYNLNNLVDRFWPEISTSVPIIESLYEDDEFDLHQRQLAALLVSKVLAFFFLCSFSISQSLPCILQRKKSKNEENGV
;
A
#
# COMPACT_ATOMS: atom_id res chain seq x y z
N MET A 1 -12.57 21.24 16.00
CA MET A 1 -12.62 21.60 14.57
C MET A 1 -12.87 20.31 13.82
N PRO A 2 -13.84 20.23 12.90
CA PRO A 2 -14.08 18.98 12.19
C PRO A 2 -12.85 18.69 11.32
N GLU A 3 -12.16 17.59 11.61
CA GLU A 3 -11.27 16.95 10.65
C GLU A 3 -12.07 16.87 9.36
N THR A 4 -11.64 17.60 8.31
CA THR A 4 -12.13 17.37 6.98
C THR A 4 -11.87 15.90 6.69
N MET A 5 -12.90 15.07 6.81
CA MET A 5 -12.87 13.67 6.40
C MET A 5 -12.61 13.70 4.90
N VAL A 6 -11.34 13.71 4.53
CA VAL A 6 -10.90 13.31 3.20
C VAL A 6 -11.41 11.89 3.08
N SER A 7 -12.51 11.69 2.37
CA SER A 7 -13.16 10.38 2.27
C SER A 7 -12.39 9.44 1.34
N SER A 8 -11.36 9.93 0.62
CA SER A 8 -10.57 9.16 -0.33
C SER A 8 -9.22 9.83 -0.63
N ALA A 9 -8.17 9.03 -0.84
CA ALA A 9 -6.88 9.50 -1.31
C ALA A 9 -6.88 9.76 -2.83
N GLY A 10 -7.93 9.32 -3.53
CA GLY A 10 -8.09 9.47 -4.99
C GLY A 10 -7.90 10.89 -5.52
N GLY A 11 -8.27 11.93 -4.77
CA GLY A 11 -8.05 13.32 -5.18
C GLY A 11 -6.57 13.69 -5.25
N LEU A 12 -5.77 13.24 -4.29
CA LEU A 12 -4.33 13.47 -4.27
C LEU A 12 -3.60 12.61 -5.31
N LEU A 13 -4.08 11.39 -5.55
CA LEU A 13 -3.58 10.51 -6.61
C LEU A 13 -3.84 11.13 -8.00
N ALA A 14 -5.00 11.74 -8.21
CA ALA A 14 -5.29 12.47 -9.45
C ALA A 14 -4.33 13.66 -9.64
N MET A 15 -4.04 14.42 -8.57
CA MET A 15 -3.04 15.50 -8.60
C MET A 15 -1.62 15.00 -8.87
N LEU A 16 -1.31 13.76 -8.48
CA LEU A 16 -0.02 13.13 -8.75
C LEU A 16 0.15 12.76 -10.24
N ASN A 17 -0.95 12.49 -10.95
CA ASN A 17 -0.98 12.18 -12.37
C ASN A 17 -0.88 13.42 -13.28
N GLU A 18 -1.10 14.62 -12.72
CA GLU A 18 -0.95 15.89 -13.45
C GLU A 18 0.51 16.22 -13.75
N SER A 19 0.78 16.90 -14.87
CA SER A 19 2.15 17.20 -15.33
C SER A 19 2.90 18.25 -14.50
N HIS A 20 2.27 18.88 -13.51
CA HIS A 20 2.82 20.05 -12.83
C HIS A 20 3.68 19.65 -11.59
N PRO A 21 4.97 20.02 -11.54
CA PRO A 21 5.90 19.53 -10.50
C PRO A 21 5.52 19.95 -9.08
N LEU A 22 5.04 21.19 -8.91
CA LEU A 22 4.54 21.71 -7.63
C LEU A 22 3.31 20.94 -7.11
N LEU A 23 2.41 20.53 -8.01
CA LEU A 23 1.22 19.76 -7.65
C LEU A 23 1.60 18.35 -7.19
N LYS A 24 2.53 17.70 -7.91
CA LYS A 24 3.09 16.40 -7.52
C LYS A 24 3.79 16.46 -6.16
N GLN A 25 4.56 17.51 -5.89
CA GLN A 25 5.22 17.69 -4.58
C GLN A 25 4.20 17.80 -3.45
N HIS A 26 3.19 18.64 -3.64
CA HIS A 26 2.15 18.83 -2.66
C HIS A 26 1.35 17.53 -2.45
N ALA A 27 1.03 16.80 -3.53
CA ALA A 27 0.37 15.51 -3.48
C ALA A 27 1.19 14.47 -2.71
N LEU A 28 2.49 14.31 -3.02
CA LEU A 28 3.41 13.39 -2.32
C LEU A 28 3.48 13.67 -0.82
N TYR A 29 3.63 14.93 -0.43
CA TYR A 29 3.69 15.31 0.98
C TYR A 29 2.40 14.96 1.73
N ASN A 30 1.25 15.27 1.13
CA ASN A 30 -0.05 14.97 1.72
C ASN A 30 -0.34 13.46 1.76
N LEU A 31 0.01 12.72 0.70
CA LEU A 31 -0.10 11.27 0.65
C LEU A 31 0.72 10.60 1.75
N ASN A 32 1.93 11.09 2.02
CA ASN A 32 2.78 10.53 3.06
C ASN A 32 2.20 10.70 4.48
N ASN A 33 1.49 11.81 4.73
CA ASN A 33 0.77 12.04 5.99
C ASN A 33 -0.51 11.19 6.11
N LEU A 34 -1.14 10.88 4.98
CA LEU A 34 -2.42 10.16 4.92
C LEU A 34 -2.25 8.64 4.75
N VAL A 35 -1.03 8.17 4.54
CA VAL A 35 -0.73 6.76 4.26
C VAL A 35 -1.20 5.83 5.37
N ASP A 36 -1.21 6.25 6.63
CA ASP A 36 -1.68 5.40 7.74
C ASP A 36 -3.18 5.09 7.66
N ARG A 37 -4.00 5.98 7.09
CA ARG A 37 -5.44 5.75 6.87
C ARG A 37 -5.77 5.20 5.49
N PHE A 38 -5.03 5.63 4.45
CA PHE A 38 -5.32 5.34 3.05
C PHE A 38 -4.29 4.42 2.39
N TRP A 39 -3.52 3.64 3.17
CA TRP A 39 -2.60 2.63 2.64
C TRP A 39 -3.24 1.67 1.60
N PRO A 40 -4.50 1.19 1.70
CA PRO A 40 -5.03 0.27 0.70
C PRO A 40 -5.25 0.95 -0.66
N GLU A 41 -5.74 2.19 -0.68
CA GLU A 41 -5.90 2.96 -1.92
C GLU A 41 -4.53 3.27 -2.54
N ILE A 42 -3.57 3.73 -1.73
CA ILE A 42 -2.23 4.08 -2.19
C ILE A 42 -1.49 2.84 -2.70
N SER A 43 -1.69 1.67 -2.10
CA SER A 43 -1.09 0.40 -2.54
C SER A 43 -1.41 0.07 -4.01
N THR A 44 -2.58 0.48 -4.48
CA THR A 44 -3.01 0.26 -5.87
C THR A 44 -2.34 1.25 -6.83
N SER A 45 -1.85 2.37 -6.30
CA SER A 45 -1.19 3.44 -7.06
C SER A 45 0.32 3.54 -6.83
N VAL A 46 0.93 2.58 -6.11
CA VAL A 46 2.39 2.40 -6.03
C VAL A 46 3.10 2.45 -7.39
N PRO A 47 2.63 1.78 -8.46
CA PRO A 47 3.32 1.84 -9.75
C PRO A 47 3.41 3.26 -10.33
N ILE A 48 2.44 4.13 -10.05
CA ILE A 48 2.48 5.54 -10.47
C ILE A 48 3.61 6.27 -9.74
N ILE A 49 3.80 5.97 -8.45
CA ILE A 49 4.83 6.55 -7.61
C ILE A 49 6.22 6.04 -8.05
N GLU A 50 6.34 4.78 -8.47
CA GLU A 50 7.59 4.25 -9.03
C GLU A 50 7.96 4.92 -10.35
N SER A 51 7.01 5.07 -11.29
CA SER A 51 7.27 5.80 -12.54
C SER A 51 7.68 7.26 -12.30
N LEU A 52 7.16 7.90 -11.25
CA LEU A 52 7.58 9.25 -10.85
C LEU A 52 8.96 9.29 -10.20
N TYR A 53 9.36 8.21 -9.53
CA TYR A 53 10.70 8.09 -8.95
C TYR A 53 11.77 7.88 -10.04
N GLU A 54 11.42 7.19 -11.12
CA GLU A 54 12.28 6.96 -12.29
C GLU A 54 12.45 8.22 -13.16
N ASP A 55 11.58 9.21 -13.01
CA ASP A 55 11.60 10.42 -13.81
C ASP A 55 12.68 11.39 -13.29
N ASP A 56 13.73 11.58 -14.09
CA ASP A 56 14.92 12.30 -13.64
C ASP A 56 14.71 13.80 -13.44
N GLU A 57 13.58 14.36 -13.89
CA GLU A 57 13.20 15.76 -13.66
C GLU A 57 12.91 16.07 -12.19
N PHE A 58 12.71 15.05 -11.33
CA PHE A 58 12.40 15.27 -9.92
C PHE A 58 13.62 15.54 -9.05
N ASP A 59 13.45 16.53 -8.18
CA ASP A 59 14.41 16.90 -7.14
C ASP A 59 14.64 15.75 -6.16
N LEU A 60 15.85 15.67 -5.59
CA LEU A 60 16.30 14.57 -4.74
C LEU A 60 15.35 14.35 -3.54
N HIS A 61 14.79 15.44 -3.02
CA HIS A 61 13.84 15.42 -1.91
C HIS A 61 12.52 14.73 -2.27
N GLN A 62 12.03 14.91 -3.50
CA GLN A 62 10.79 14.26 -3.95
C GLN A 62 10.98 12.76 -4.14
N ARG A 63 12.14 12.36 -4.69
CA ARG A 63 12.50 10.94 -4.84
C ARG A 63 12.61 10.23 -3.49
N GLN A 64 13.19 10.89 -2.48
CA GLN A 64 13.24 10.36 -1.11
C GLN A 64 11.86 10.20 -0.49
N LEU A 65 10.96 11.18 -0.67
CA LEU A 65 9.58 11.08 -0.20
C LEU A 65 8.83 9.93 -0.87
N ALA A 66 8.97 9.77 -2.19
CA ALA A 66 8.36 8.68 -2.95
C ALA A 66 8.84 7.31 -2.46
N ALA A 67 10.17 7.13 -2.33
CA ALA A 67 10.76 5.87 -1.84
C ALA A 67 10.30 5.52 -0.42
N LEU A 68 10.20 6.51 0.47
CA LEU A 68 9.72 6.32 1.84
C LEU A 68 8.25 5.89 1.85
N LEU A 69 7.42 6.50 1.00
CA LEU A 69 6.01 6.18 0.85
C LEU A 69 5.82 4.74 0.37
N VAL A 70 6.54 4.33 -0.68
CA VAL A 70 6.53 2.96 -1.21
C VAL A 70 6.94 1.95 -0.15
N SER A 71 8.04 2.20 0.58
CA SER A 71 8.51 1.31 1.64
C SER A 71 7.46 1.13 2.75
N LYS A 72 6.81 2.22 3.17
CA LYS A 72 5.79 2.20 4.22
C LYS A 72 4.55 1.42 3.77
N VAL A 73 4.05 1.68 2.56
CA VAL A 73 2.87 1.00 1.99
C VAL A 73 3.13 -0.50 1.84
N LEU A 74 4.30 -0.88 1.31
CA LEU A 74 4.70 -2.29 1.21
C LEU A 74 4.75 -2.94 2.59
N ALA A 75 5.35 -2.29 3.59
CA ALA A 75 5.40 -2.82 4.95
C ALA A 75 4.00 -3.08 5.53
N PHE A 76 3.05 -2.15 5.37
CA PHE A 76 1.65 -2.35 5.78
C PHE A 76 0.97 -3.47 5.01
N PHE A 77 1.19 -3.57 3.70
CA PHE A 77 0.64 -4.63 2.86
C PHE A 77 1.14 -6.02 3.29
N PHE A 78 2.44 -6.16 3.54
CA PHE A 78 3.03 -7.42 4.02
C PHE A 78 2.50 -7.79 5.41
N LEU A 79 2.39 -6.82 6.32
CA LEU A 79 1.87 -7.04 7.68
C LEU A 79 0.41 -7.49 7.64
N CYS A 80 -0.42 -6.85 6.81
CA CYS A 80 -1.82 -7.18 6.62
C CYS A 80 -1.99 -8.57 5.99
N SER A 81 -1.24 -8.88 4.93
CA SER A 81 -1.25 -10.20 4.29
C SER A 81 -0.81 -11.32 5.22
N PHE A 82 0.22 -11.10 6.04
CA PHE A 82 0.70 -12.10 6.99
C PHE A 82 -0.36 -12.43 8.06
N SER A 83 -1.10 -11.43 8.53
CA SER A 83 -2.14 -11.64 9.54
C SER A 83 -3.34 -12.44 9.02
N ILE A 84 -3.70 -12.30 7.73
CA ILE A 84 -4.82 -13.04 7.12
C ILE A 84 -4.49 -14.54 7.00
N SER A 85 -3.20 -14.89 6.90
CA SER A 85 -2.73 -16.26 6.72
C SER A 85 -3.00 -17.18 7.95
N GLN A 86 -3.20 -16.62 9.14
CA GLN A 86 -3.56 -17.43 10.33
C GLN A 86 -5.05 -17.82 10.40
N SER A 87 -5.87 -17.44 9.41
CA SER A 87 -7.26 -17.89 9.31
C SER A 87 -7.46 -19.05 8.32
N LEU A 88 -6.47 -19.94 8.16
CA LEU A 88 -6.79 -21.34 7.84
C LEU A 88 -6.94 -22.08 9.16
N PRO A 89 -8.19 -22.41 9.57
CA PRO A 89 -8.38 -23.12 10.81
C PRO A 89 -7.67 -24.47 10.68
N CYS A 90 -6.81 -24.77 11.65
CA CYS A 90 -6.03 -26.00 11.81
C CYS A 90 -6.85 -27.32 11.80
N ILE A 91 -8.13 -27.27 11.42
CA ILE A 91 -9.08 -28.38 11.39
C ILE A 91 -8.84 -29.31 10.19
N LEU A 92 -8.14 -28.87 9.13
CA LEU A 92 -7.91 -29.69 7.92
C LEU A 92 -6.60 -30.50 7.90
N GLN A 93 -5.66 -30.32 8.83
CA GLN A 93 -4.49 -31.21 8.93
C GLN A 93 -4.80 -32.51 9.69
N ARG A 94 -5.94 -32.62 10.39
CA ARG A 94 -6.29 -33.84 11.15
C ARG A 94 -6.99 -34.92 10.33
N LYS A 95 -7.39 -34.64 9.09
CA LYS A 95 -8.09 -35.59 8.20
C LYS A 95 -7.16 -36.39 7.28
N LYS A 96 -5.82 -36.25 7.38
CA LYS A 96 -4.88 -37.11 6.64
C LYS A 96 -4.40 -38.34 7.43
N SER A 97 -4.60 -38.39 8.75
CA SER A 97 -4.09 -39.49 9.59
C SER A 97 -5.13 -40.55 10.02
N LYS A 98 -6.33 -40.58 9.41
CA LYS A 98 -7.38 -41.56 9.76
C LYS A 98 -7.91 -42.40 8.59
N ASN A 99 -7.30 -42.29 7.40
CA ASN A 99 -7.76 -43.02 6.22
C ASN A 99 -6.76 -44.07 5.69
N GLU A 100 -5.74 -44.42 6.49
CA GLU A 100 -4.74 -45.45 6.15
C GLU A 100 -4.73 -46.63 7.14
N GLU A 101 -5.78 -46.77 7.97
CA GLU A 101 -5.93 -47.91 8.90
C GLU A 101 -7.19 -48.76 8.65
N ASN A 102 -7.98 -48.47 7.61
CA ASN A 102 -9.13 -49.31 7.21
C ASN A 102 -9.11 -49.54 5.70
N GLY A 103 -8.32 -50.53 5.30
CA GLY A 103 -8.18 -50.98 3.92
C GLY A 103 -7.42 -52.31 3.86
N VAL A 104 -7.74 -53.21 4.80
CA VAL A 104 -7.57 -54.65 4.66
C VAL A 104 -8.96 -55.22 4.39
#